data_AF-A0A2G2G7H3-F1
#
_entry.id   AF-A0A2G2G7H3-F1
#
_cell.length_a   1.000
_cell.length_b   1.000
_cell.length_c   1.000
_cell.angle_alpha   90.00
_cell.angle_beta   90.00
_cell.angle_gamma   90.00
#
_symmetry.space_group_name_H-M   'P 1'
#
loop_
_entity.id
_entity.type
_entity.pdbx_description
1 polymer ?
#
loop_
_entity_poly.entity_id
_entity_poly.type
_entity_poly.pdbx_seq_one_letter_code
_entity_poly.pdbx_strand_id
1 'polypeptide(L)'
;MGETPKYVTRWIKVGPLETEKKNFLIKGTHTVKDEHFGAIDDLAFEIARVCNELDAEGYDVISVLPTVRGKSQASTQAGYGYSVSDGAIITAKRIG
;
A
#
# COMPACT_ATOMS: atom_id res chain seq x y z
N MET A 1 -34.66 -2.26 -4.86
CA MET A 1 -33.56 -1.32 -5.17
C MET A 1 -32.98 -0.90 -3.83
N GLY A 2 -31.73 -1.29 -3.52
CA GLY A 2 -31.09 -0.92 -2.26
C GLY A 2 -30.65 0.54 -2.31
N GLU A 3 -30.84 1.27 -1.21
CA GLU A 3 -30.39 2.64 -1.08
C GLU A 3 -28.88 2.73 -1.30
N THR A 4 -28.45 3.69 -2.12
CA THR A 4 -27.03 3.93 -2.35
C THR A 4 -26.42 4.51 -1.06
N PRO A 5 -25.37 3.89 -0.50
CA PRO A 5 -24.84 4.31 0.80
C PRO A 5 -24.23 5.72 0.72
N LYS A 6 -24.45 6.53 1.76
CA LYS A 6 -23.89 7.90 1.85
C LYS A 6 -22.37 7.92 1.99
N TYR A 7 -21.80 6.88 2.59
CA TYR A 7 -20.36 6.74 2.79
C TYR A 7 -19.92 5.35 2.34
N VAL A 8 -18.76 5.30 1.70
CA VAL A 8 -18.12 4.05 1.28
C VAL A 8 -16.68 4.03 1.74
N THR A 9 -16.22 2.85 2.12
CA THR A 9 -14.82 2.60 2.49
C THR A 9 -14.26 1.50 1.60
N ARG A 10 -13.10 1.74 1.00
CA ARG A 10 -12.34 0.78 0.21
C ARG A 10 -10.99 0.54 0.88
N TRP A 11 -10.58 -0.71 0.95
CA TRP A 11 -9.24 -1.06 1.42
C TRP A 11 -8.44 -1.58 0.25
N ILE A 12 -7.30 -0.95 -0.02
CA ILE A 12 -6.31 -1.42 -0.99
C ILE A 12 -5.13 -2.03 -0.24
N LYS A 13 -4.58 -3.10 -0.81
CA LYS A 13 -3.39 -3.77 -0.29
C LYS A 13 -2.42 -3.96 -1.43
N VAL A 14 -1.17 -3.53 -1.22
CA VAL A 14 -0.13 -3.62 -2.25
C VAL A 14 0.78 -4.79 -1.89
N GLY A 15 0.99 -5.66 -2.88
CA GLY A 15 1.76 -6.88 -2.75
C GLY A 15 3.26 -6.64 -2.68
N PRO A 16 4.05 -7.72 -2.51
CA PRO A 16 5.47 -7.61 -2.26
C PRO A 16 6.36 -7.33 -3.48
N LEU A 17 7.45 -6.61 -3.24
CA LEU A 17 8.40 -6.02 -4.18
C LEU A 17 9.61 -6.92 -4.34
N GLU A 18 10.07 -7.08 -5.57
CA GLU A 18 11.33 -7.75 -5.85
C GLU A 18 12.51 -6.85 -5.46
N THR A 19 13.23 -7.21 -4.39
CA THR A 19 14.43 -6.53 -3.93
C THR A 19 15.67 -7.35 -4.28
N GLU A 20 16.63 -6.75 -4.99
CA GLU A 20 17.92 -7.40 -5.25
C GLU A 20 18.75 -7.50 -3.96
N LYS A 21 19.08 -8.72 -3.54
CA LYS A 21 20.03 -8.97 -2.45
C LYS A 21 21.34 -9.51 -3.02
N LYS A 22 22.44 -8.83 -2.69
CA LYS A 22 23.79 -9.35 -2.91
C LYS A 22 24.10 -10.42 -1.87
N ASN A 23 24.26 -11.66 -2.31
CA ASN A 23 24.69 -12.74 -1.46
C ASN A 23 26.22 -12.67 -1.28
N PHE A 24 26.72 -12.67 -0.05
CA PHE A 24 28.17 -12.55 0.21
C PHE A 24 28.94 -13.87 0.02
N LEU A 25 28.23 -15.00 -0.09
CA LEU A 25 28.78 -16.35 -0.23
C LEU A 25 28.85 -16.84 -1.69
N ILE A 26 28.10 -16.22 -2.60
CA ILE A 26 28.06 -16.57 -4.02
C ILE A 26 28.19 -15.25 -4.79
N LYS A 27 29.22 -15.10 -5.65
CA LYS A 27 29.35 -13.93 -6.54
C LYS A 27 28.13 -13.88 -7.47
N GLY A 28 27.08 -13.17 -7.06
CA GLY A 28 25.85 -13.03 -7.84
C GLY A 28 24.85 -12.09 -7.16
N THR A 29 24.23 -11.24 -7.97
CA THR A 29 23.04 -10.47 -7.57
C THR A 29 21.83 -11.38 -7.77
N HIS A 30 21.05 -11.64 -6.71
CA HIS A 30 19.81 -12.39 -6.83
C HIS A 30 18.63 -11.46 -6.54
N THR A 31 17.67 -11.42 -7.46
CA THR A 31 16.38 -10.79 -7.28
C THR A 31 15.57 -11.62 -6.27
N VAL A 32 15.35 -11.08 -5.08
CA VAL A 32 14.56 -11.74 -4.03
C VAL A 32 13.24 -11.00 -3.92
N LYS A 33 12.11 -11.69 -4.11
CA LYS A 33 10.79 -11.15 -3.72
C LYS A 33 10.81 -10.85 -2.23
N ASP A 34 10.94 -9.59 -1.86
CA ASP A 34 10.79 -9.18 -0.48
C ASP A 34 9.29 -9.04 -0.20
N GLU A 35 8.75 -10.05 0.49
CA GLU A 35 7.34 -10.13 0.91
C GLU A 35 6.84 -8.91 1.71
N HIS A 36 7.74 -8.00 2.08
CA HIS A 36 7.49 -6.93 3.02
C HIS A 36 7.35 -5.55 2.38
N PHE A 37 7.92 -5.31 1.20
CA PHE A 37 7.88 -4.00 0.57
C PHE A 37 6.85 -4.01 -0.52
N GLY A 38 5.88 -3.11 -0.57
CA GLY A 38 5.22 -2.76 -1.83
C GLY A 38 5.98 -1.60 -2.46
N ALA A 39 6.01 -1.49 -3.80
CA ALA A 39 6.54 -0.26 -4.39
C ALA A 39 5.65 0.89 -3.91
N ILE A 40 6.26 1.97 -3.44
CA ILE A 40 5.51 3.21 -3.12
C ILE A 40 4.76 3.67 -4.38
N ASP A 41 5.34 3.46 -5.56
CA ASP A 41 4.72 3.75 -6.85
C ASP A 41 3.49 2.88 -7.13
N ASP A 42 3.54 1.58 -6.81
CA ASP A 42 2.39 0.66 -6.93
C ASP A 42 1.27 1.07 -5.97
N LEU A 43 1.62 1.50 -4.75
CA LEU A 43 0.66 2.02 -3.79
C LEU A 43 0.02 3.33 -4.28
N ALA A 44 0.83 4.26 -4.79
CA ALA A 44 0.32 5.50 -5.34
C ALA A 44 -0.62 5.24 -6.54
N PHE A 45 -0.24 4.30 -7.41
CA PHE A 45 -1.05 3.89 -8.55
C PHE A 45 -2.40 3.30 -8.12
N GLU A 46 -2.42 2.38 -7.16
CA GLU A 46 -3.65 1.77 -6.65
C GLU A 46 -4.55 2.79 -5.92
N ILE A 47 -3.96 3.72 -5.16
CA ILE A 47 -4.72 4.83 -4.56
C ILE A 47 -5.39 5.66 -5.66
N ALA A 48 -4.63 6.08 -6.67
CA ALA A 48 -5.17 6.89 -7.77
C ALA A 48 -6.30 6.16 -8.51
N ARG A 49 -6.13 4.87 -8.81
CA ARG A 49 -7.15 4.04 -9.45
C ARG A 49 -8.45 4.03 -8.65
N VAL A 50 -8.38 3.73 -7.34
CA VAL A 50 -9.58 3.67 -6.50
C VAL A 50 -10.23 5.04 -6.31
N CYS A 51 -9.45 6.11 -6.19
CA CYS A 51 -10.00 7.46 -6.13
C CYS A 51 -10.79 7.81 -7.40
N ASN A 52 -10.26 7.48 -8.58
CA ASN A 52 -10.94 7.72 -9.86
C ASN A 52 -12.21 6.86 -10.02
N GLU A 53 -12.21 5.62 -9.52
CA GLU A 53 -13.41 4.77 -9.50
C GLU A 53 -14.49 5.37 -8.60
N LEU A 54 -14.12 5.87 -7.42
CA LEU A 54 -15.05 6.53 -6.50
C LEU A 54 -15.64 7.81 -7.09
N ASP A 55 -14.83 8.62 -7.77
CA ASP A 55 -15.29 9.81 -8.49
C ASP A 55 -16.30 9.44 -9.60
N ALA A 56 -15.98 8.42 -10.42
CA ALA A 56 -16.89 7.91 -11.45
C ALA A 56 -18.19 7.33 -10.88
N GLU A 57 -18.14 6.76 -9.66
CA GLU A 57 -19.32 6.30 -8.93
C GLU A 57 -20.15 7.47 -8.35
N GLY A 58 -19.63 8.70 -8.32
CA GLY A 58 -20.28 9.89 -7.76
C GLY A 58 -19.98 10.11 -6.27
N TYR A 59 -18.79 9.74 -5.82
CA TYR A 59 -18.32 9.96 -4.45
C TYR A 59 -17.09 10.87 -4.42
N ASP A 60 -17.08 11.82 -3.48
CA ASP A 60 -15.90 12.61 -3.12
C ASP A 60 -15.04 11.86 -2.10
N VAL A 61 -13.76 11.68 -2.39
CA VAL A 61 -12.80 11.12 -1.44
C VAL A 61 -12.52 12.13 -0.33
N ILE A 62 -12.73 11.72 0.93
CA ILE A 62 -12.55 12.57 2.11
C ILE A 62 -11.39 12.16 3.01
N SER A 63 -10.90 10.92 2.87
CA SER A 63 -9.78 10.42 3.67
C SER A 63 -9.05 9.28 2.96
N VAL A 64 -7.72 9.31 3.05
CA VAL A 64 -6.83 8.23 2.63
C VAL A 64 -5.87 7.97 3.79
N LEU A 65 -6.01 6.81 4.43
CA LEU A 65 -5.22 6.41 5.59
C LEU A 65 -4.29 5.26 5.20
N PRO A 66 -2.96 5.47 5.10
CA PRO A 66 -2.04 4.37 4.80
C PRO A 66 -2.07 3.33 5.93
N THR A 67 -2.12 2.05 5.57
CA THR A 67 -1.97 0.96 6.53
C THR A 67 -0.49 0.63 6.65
N VAL A 68 0.02 0.64 7.87
CA VAL A 68 1.42 0.33 8.19
C VAL A 68 1.51 -1.02 8.88
N ARG A 69 2.34 -1.91 8.33
CA ARG A 69 2.80 -3.08 9.07
C ARG A 69 3.97 -2.65 9.95
N GLY A 70 3.72 -2.58 11.25
CA GLY A 70 4.79 -2.48 12.25
C GLY A 70 5.57 -3.78 12.31
N LYS A 71 6.56 -3.97 11.42
CA LYS A 71 7.58 -5.00 11.59
C LYS A 71 8.89 -4.32 11.94
N SER A 72 9.28 -4.43 13.21
CA SER A 72 10.64 -4.10 13.64
C SER A 72 11.59 -5.18 13.10
N GLN A 73 12.15 -4.99 11.91
CA GLN A 73 13.36 -5.71 11.54
C GLN A 73 14.55 -4.89 12.04
N ALA A 74 15.21 -5.41 13.09
CA ALA A 74 16.48 -4.88 13.51
C ALA A 74 17.50 -5.11 12.38
N SER A 75 17.91 -4.03 11.72
CA SER A 75 19.15 -4.02 10.94
C SER A 75 20.28 -4.45 11.88
N THR A 76 21.02 -5.50 11.51
CA THR A 76 22.10 -6.10 12.30
C THR A 76 23.31 -5.18 12.51
N GLN A 77 23.22 -3.88 12.22
CA GLN A 77 24.34 -2.96 12.38
C GLN A 77 23.99 -1.58 12.96
N ALA A 78 22.73 -1.18 12.99
CA ALA A 78 22.26 0.02 13.70
C ALA A 78 20.75 -0.12 13.89
N GLY A 79 20.27 -0.16 15.13
CA GLY A 79 18.89 -0.51 15.52
C GLY A 79 17.81 0.50 15.10
N TYR A 80 17.74 0.86 13.83
CA TYR A 80 16.64 1.63 13.24
C TYR A 80 15.58 0.65 12.74
N GLY A 81 14.40 0.70 13.35
CA GLY A 81 13.20 0.05 12.82
C GLY A 81 12.55 0.95 11.77
N TYR A 82 12.11 0.37 10.67
CA TYR A 82 11.34 1.06 9.64
C TYR A 82 9.91 0.53 9.60
N SER A 83 8.94 1.43 9.47
CA SER A 83 7.53 1.07 9.21
C SER A 83 7.35 0.88 7.72
N VAL A 84 6.77 -0.24 7.30
CA VAL A 84 6.44 -0.48 5.89
C VAL A 84 4.94 -0.33 5.68
N SER A 85 4.53 0.56 4.78
CA SER A 85 3.13 0.69 4.37
C SER A 85 2.75 -0.50 3.49
N ASP A 86 1.66 -1.20 3.83
CA ASP A 86 1.17 -2.39 3.11
C ASP A 86 -0.14 -2.14 2.33
N GLY A 87 -0.65 -0.91 2.37
CA GLY A 87 -1.92 -0.55 1.77
C GLY A 87 -2.44 0.81 2.20
N ALA A 88 -3.71 1.07 1.92
CA ALA A 88 -4.43 2.25 2.38
C ALA A 88 -5.94 1.99 2.50
N ILE A 89 -6.56 2.62 3.49
CA ILE A 89 -8.01 2.70 3.65
C ILE A 89 -8.47 4.04 3.07
N ILE A 90 -9.36 3.99 2.09
CA ILE A 90 -9.91 5.15 1.41
C ILE A 90 -11.38 5.27 1.79
N THR A 91 -11.78 6.43 2.32
CA THR A 91 -13.17 6.73 2.66
C THR A 91 -13.67 7.86 1.77
N ALA A 92 -14.86 7.67 1.21
CA ALA A 92 -15.51 8.63 0.34
C ALA A 92 -16.98 8.83 0.71
N LYS A 93 -17.52 9.99 0.34
CA LYS A 93 -18.87 10.45 0.64
C LYS A 93 -19.61 10.73 -0.67
N ARG A 94 -20.87 10.31 -0.75
CA ARG A 94 -21.71 10.55 -1.92
C ARG A 94 -21.88 12.05 -2.19
N ILE A 95 -21.65 12.45 -3.43
CA ILE A 95 -22.04 13.77 -3.93
C ILE A 95 -23.54 13.70 -4.18
N GLY A 96 -24.28 14.56 -3.47
CA GLY A 96 -25.75 14.56 -3.47
C GLY A 96 -26.35 14.84 -4.84
#